data_AF-A0A9E3GI87-F1
#
_entry.id   AF-A0A9E3GI87-F1
#
_cell.length_a   1.000
_cell.length_b   1.000
_cell.length_c   1.000
_cell.angle_alpha   90.00
_cell.angle_beta   90.00
_cell.angle_gamma   90.00
#
_symmetry.space_group_name_H-M   'P 1'
#
loop_
_entity.id
_entity.type
_entity.pdbx_description
1 polymer ?
#
loop_
_entity_poly.entity_id
_entity_poly.type
_entity_poly.pdbx_seq_one_letter_code
_entity_poly.pdbx_strand_id
1 'polypeptide(L)' 'KSSLLVKIFSGKDENILIKNAKDSFKIIERIKPDSSRKESREMYLLCRDLKTI' A
#
# COMPACT_ATOMS: atom_id res chain seq x y z
N LYS A 1 15.60 2.22 8.77
CA LYS A 1 14.74 1.96 7.58
C LYS A 1 13.35 2.48 7.89
N SER A 2 12.79 3.34 7.03
CA SER A 2 11.45 3.92 7.23
C SER A 2 10.41 3.08 6.49
N SER A 3 9.24 2.87 7.11
CA SER A 3 8.14 2.10 6.55
C SER A 3 6.80 2.67 6.95
N LEU A 4 5.84 2.61 6.03
CA LEU A 4 4.44 2.95 6.25
C LEU A 4 3.58 1.73 5.87
N LEU A 5 2.71 1.30 6.77
CA LEU A 5 1.68 0.30 6.50
C LEU A 5 0.32 1.00 6.58
N VAL A 6 -0.45 0.95 5.51
CA VAL A 6 -1.75 1.63 5.45
C VAL A 6 -2.84 0.68 4.94
N LYS A 7 -3.98 0.65 5.63
CA LYS A 7 -5.19 -0.04 5.17
C LYS A 7 -5.86 0.80 4.09
N ILE A 8 -6.23 0.17 2.97
CA ILE A 8 -6.96 0.80 1.87
C ILE A 8 -8.10 -0.10 1.42
N PHE A 9 -9.03 0.46 0.64
CA PHE A 9 -10.02 -0.31 -0.09
C PHE A 9 -9.61 -0.41 -1.56
N SER A 10 -9.47 -1.63 -2.06
CA SER A 10 -9.21 -1.90 -3.46
C SER A 10 -10.37 -1.40 -4.33
N GLY A 11 -10.04 -0.75 -5.45
CA GLY A 11 -11.03 -0.07 -6.26
C GLY A 11 -10.42 0.79 -7.35
N LYS A 12 -11.25 1.68 -7.91
CA LYS A 12 -10.91 2.48 -9.09
C LYS A 12 -9.66 3.35 -8.89
N ASP A 13 -9.48 3.91 -7.69
CA ASP A 13 -8.45 4.90 -7.40
C ASP A 13 -7.17 4.31 -6.75
N GLU A 14 -7.11 2.99 -6.57
CA GLU A 14 -5.97 2.30 -5.96
C GLU A 14 -4.66 2.58 -6.72
N ASN A 15 -4.71 2.57 -8.05
CA ASN A 15 -3.53 2.79 -8.88
C ASN A 15 -2.98 4.21 -8.75
N ILE A 16 -3.84 5.21 -8.50
CA ILE A 16 -3.43 6.60 -8.26
C ILE A 16 -2.66 6.67 -6.94
N LEU A 17 -3.20 6.05 -5.88
CA LEU A 17 -2.54 6.00 -4.58
C LEU A 17 -1.16 5.33 -4.67
N ILE A 18 -1.05 4.21 -5.40
CA ILE A 18 0.22 3.50 -5.59
C ILE A 18 1.22 4.34 -6.37
N LYS A 19 0.77 5.06 -7.41
CA LYS A 19 1.63 5.98 -8.17
C LYS A 19 2.21 7.06 -7.25
N ASN A 20 1.36 7.71 -6.46
CA ASN A 20 1.79 8.75 -5.52
C ASN A 20 2.74 8.17 -4.45
N ALA A 21 2.49 6.96 -3.97
CA ALA A 21 3.36 6.31 -2.98
C ALA A 21 4.75 5.97 -3.57
N LYS A 22 4.82 5.60 -4.86
CA LYS A 22 6.09 5.36 -5.56
C LYS A 22 6.93 6.62 -5.71
N ASP A 23 6.35 7.81 -5.64
CA ASP A 23 7.12 9.05 -5.66
C ASP A 23 7.93 9.21 -4.36
N SER A 24 7.36 8.79 -3.22
CA SER A 24 7.97 8.94 -1.89
C SER A 24 8.74 7.71 -1.38
N PHE A 25 8.38 6.49 -1.79
CA PHE A 25 8.99 5.24 -1.28
C PHE A 25 9.58 4.41 -2.41
N LYS A 26 10.66 3.67 -2.14
CA LYS A 26 11.32 2.82 -3.14
C LYS A 26 10.57 1.52 -3.39
N ILE A 27 9.91 0.97 -2.35
CA ILE A 27 9.26 -0.34 -2.41
C ILE A 27 7.81 -0.19 -1.99
N ILE A 28 6.90 -0.71 -2.82
CA ILE A 28 5.45 -0.74 -2.58
C ILE A 28 4.95 -2.16 -2.77
N GLU A 29 4.32 -2.73 -1.75
CA GLU A 29 3.71 -4.06 -1.79
C GLU A 29 2.23 -4.00 -1.42
N ARG A 30 1.42 -4.77 -2.13
CA ARG A 30 0.01 -5.00 -1.78
C ARG A 30 -0.08 -6.25 -0.94
N ILE A 31 -0.76 -6.16 0.20
CA ILE A 31 -0.91 -7.25 1.15
C ILE A 31 -2.39 -7.42 1.49
N LYS A 32 -2.91 -8.63 1.33
CA LYS A 32 -4.20 -9.03 1.91
C LYS A 32 -3.89 -10.17 2.90
N PRO A 33 -3.84 -9.88 4.21
CA PRO A 33 -3.54 -10.90 5.21
C PRO A 33 -4.57 -12.03 5.19
N ASP A 34 -4.17 -13.25 5.56
CA ASP A 34 -5.08 -14.41 5.62
C ASP A 34 -6.23 -14.22 6.61
N SER A 35 -6.03 -13.37 7.63
CA SER A 35 -7.06 -12.99 8.59
C SER A 35 -8.10 -12.01 8.04
N SER A 36 -7.88 -11.43 6.86
CA SER A 36 -8.87 -10.54 6.22
C SER A 36 -10.02 -11.34 5.63
N ARG A 37 -11.23 -10.78 5.76
CA ARG A 37 -12.42 -11.33 5.10
C ARG A 37 -12.21 -11.41 3.59
N LYS A 38 -12.52 -12.57 2.99
CA LYS A 38 -12.29 -12.83 1.56
C LYS A 38 -13.14 -11.90 0.68
N GLU A 39 -14.36 -11.64 1.11
CA GLU A 39 -15.34 -10.78 0.44
C GLU A 39 -15.06 -9.28 0.63
N SER A 40 -14.28 -8.90 1.64
CA SER A 40 -13.93 -7.50 1.86
C SER A 40 -12.96 -7.01 0.78
N ARG A 41 -13.21 -5.82 0.25
CA ARG A 41 -12.28 -5.13 -0.65
C ARG A 41 -11.08 -4.53 0.09
N GLU A 42 -10.99 -4.71 1.41
CA GLU A 42 -9.84 -4.26 2.17
C GLU A 42 -8.54 -4.94 1.73
N MET A 43 -7.48 -4.15 1.73
CA MET A 43 -6.10 -4.58 1.60
C MET A 43 -5.19 -3.61 2.35
N TYR A 44 -3.90 -3.90 2.37
CA TYR A 44 -2.87 -3.04 2.91
C TYR A 44 -1.85 -2.71 1.83
N LEU A 45 -1.34 -1.48 1.85
CA LEU A 45 -0.12 -1.11 1.14
C LEU A 45 1.02 -1.02 2.14
N LEU A 46 2.06 -1.83 1.93
CA LEU A 46 3.32 -1.75 2.66
C LEU A 46 4.33 -0.95 1.82
N CYS A 47 4.61 0.26 2.27
CA CYS A 47 5.58 1.16 1.67
C CYS A 47 6.88 1.11 2.48
N ARG A 48 8.02 0.87 1.83
CA ARG A 48 9.33 0.78 2.50
C ARG A 48 10.36 1.64 1.80
N ASP A 49 11.36 2.02 2.59
CA ASP A 49 12.51 2.82 2.18
C ASP A 49 12.08 4.17 1.60
N LEU A 50 11.66 5.07 2.50
CA LEU A 50 11.37 6.47 2.18
C LEU A 50 12.57 7.09 1.44
N LYS A 51 12.31 7.70 0.29
CA LYS A 51 13.31 8.44 -0.48
C LYS A 51 13.66 9.70 0.30
N THR A 52 14.94 9.87 0.59
CA THR A 52 15.48 11.12 1.11
C THR A 52 15.70 12.06 -0.08
N ILE A 53 15.30 13.32 0.07
CA ILE A 53 15.56 14.40 -0.89
C ILE A 53 17.06 14.66 -0.96
#